data_AF-A0A669DGP0-F1
#
_entry.id   AF-A0A669DGP0-F1
#
_cell.length_a   1.000
_cell.length_b   1.000
_cell.length_c   1.000
_cell.angle_alpha   90.00
_cell.angle_beta   90.00
_cell.angle_gamma   90.00
#
_symmetry.space_group_name_H-M   'P 1'
#
loop_
_entity.id
_entity.type
_entity.pdbx_description
1 polymer ?
#
loop_
_entity_poly.entity_id
_entity_poly.type
_entity_poly.pdbx_seq_one_letter_code
_entity_poly.pdbx_strand_id
1 'polypeptide(L)'
;LNISGSYSGINLLKSELFHGINMILCVMPDSWPALDYADYGCYCGVGGSGTPVDDLDRCCQVHDQCYTDAITCWPSGYCRVMLELFIFSFSDNNNECEMFICECDRKAAECFARSPWNPEHEHLPSDQCQ
;
A
#
# COMPACT_ATOMS: atom_id res chain seq x y z
N LEU A 1 -15.98 29.74 0.70
CA LEU A 1 -14.83 29.02 1.30
C LEU A 1 -13.93 28.59 0.15
N ASN A 2 -12.86 29.35 -0.08
CA ASN A 2 -11.84 29.02 -1.08
C ASN A 2 -10.90 27.99 -0.47
N ILE A 3 -10.89 26.77 -1.01
CA ILE A 3 -9.78 25.83 -0.83
C ILE A 3 -9.24 25.53 -2.22
N SER A 4 -8.25 26.32 -2.62
CA SER A 4 -7.38 26.05 -3.76
C SER A 4 -6.36 25.00 -3.34
N GLY A 5 -6.64 23.73 -3.66
CA GLY A 5 -5.74 22.60 -3.44
C GLY A 5 -5.98 21.57 -4.52
N SER A 6 -5.37 21.78 -5.68
CA SER A 6 -5.37 20.84 -6.81
C SER A 6 -4.49 19.64 -6.48
N TYR A 7 -5.08 18.49 -6.15
CA TYR A 7 -4.43 17.20 -6.33
C TYR A 7 -5.40 16.19 -6.94
N SER A 8 -5.09 15.84 -8.19
CA SER A 8 -5.72 14.75 -8.93
C SER A 8 -5.26 13.41 -8.33
N GLY A 9 -6.00 12.86 -7.36
CA GLY A 9 -5.59 11.63 -6.64
C GLY A 9 -6.65 10.53 -6.51
N ILE A 10 -7.85 10.70 -7.06
CA ILE A 10 -9.02 9.88 -6.64
C ILE A 10 -9.14 8.53 -7.40
N ASN A 11 -8.29 8.27 -8.41
CA ASN A 11 -8.38 7.05 -9.24
C ASN A 11 -7.21 6.05 -9.07
N LEU A 12 -6.22 6.35 -8.21
CA LEU A 12 -5.05 5.48 -7.97
C LEU A 12 -5.33 4.37 -6.95
N LEU A 13 -6.17 4.66 -5.95
CA LEU A 13 -6.32 3.84 -4.74
C LEU A 13 -7.08 2.51 -4.92
N LYS A 14 -7.85 2.33 -6.00
CA LYS A 14 -8.74 1.15 -6.10
C LYS A 14 -8.03 -0.12 -6.56
N SER A 15 -7.13 -0.05 -7.54
CA SER A 15 -6.47 -1.24 -8.11
C SER A 15 -5.26 -1.72 -7.31
N GLU A 16 -4.52 -0.80 -6.70
CA GLU A 16 -3.35 -1.10 -5.86
C GLU A 16 -3.76 -1.85 -4.59
N LEU A 17 -4.90 -1.44 -4.01
CA LEU A 17 -5.52 -2.13 -2.87
C LEU A 17 -5.83 -3.60 -3.17
N PHE A 18 -6.32 -3.93 -4.37
CA PHE A 18 -6.69 -5.32 -4.71
C PHE A 18 -5.47 -6.25 -4.89
N HIS A 19 -4.36 -5.78 -5.46
CA HIS A 19 -3.15 -6.61 -5.58
C HIS A 19 -2.48 -6.83 -4.23
N GLY A 20 -2.34 -5.77 -3.42
CA GLY A 20 -1.83 -5.87 -2.06
C GLY A 20 -2.63 -6.86 -1.21
N ILE A 21 -3.97 -6.79 -1.24
CA ILE A 21 -4.84 -7.72 -0.49
C ILE A 21 -4.57 -9.19 -0.85
N ASN A 22 -4.40 -9.51 -2.14
CA ASN A 22 -4.15 -10.89 -2.56
C ASN A 22 -2.79 -11.41 -2.10
N MET A 23 -1.75 -10.57 -2.15
CA MET A 23 -0.42 -10.95 -1.66
C MET A 23 -0.44 -11.21 -0.16
N ILE A 24 -1.19 -10.41 0.60
CA ILE A 24 -1.36 -10.59 2.04
C ILE A 24 -2.15 -11.88 2.33
N LEU A 25 -3.25 -12.14 1.65
CA LEU A 25 -4.02 -13.39 1.82
C LEU A 25 -3.22 -14.65 1.46
N CYS A 26 -2.23 -14.55 0.56
CA CYS A 26 -1.33 -15.66 0.24
C CYS A 26 -0.48 -16.11 1.44
N VAL A 27 -0.01 -15.15 2.25
CA VAL A 27 0.85 -15.40 3.41
C VAL A 27 0.09 -15.44 4.74
N MET A 28 -1.09 -14.83 4.80
CA MET A 28 -1.97 -14.75 5.96
C MET A 28 -3.43 -15.02 5.55
N PRO A 29 -3.81 -16.28 5.30
CA PRO A 29 -5.13 -16.62 4.74
C PRO A 29 -6.30 -16.35 5.70
N ASP A 30 -6.05 -16.31 7.01
CA ASP A 30 -7.07 -16.05 8.04
C ASP A 30 -7.18 -14.56 8.43
N SER A 31 -6.41 -13.68 7.78
CA SER A 31 -6.45 -12.21 8.00
C SER A 31 -7.64 -11.56 7.28
N TRP A 32 -7.94 -10.31 7.64
CA TRP A 32 -8.89 -9.46 6.90
C TRP A 32 -8.17 -8.20 6.39
N PRO A 33 -7.32 -8.29 5.35
CA PRO A 33 -6.35 -7.24 5.04
C PRO A 33 -6.95 -5.86 4.77
N ALA A 34 -8.14 -5.82 4.18
CA ALA A 34 -8.87 -4.58 3.90
C ALA A 34 -9.44 -3.91 5.16
N LEU A 35 -9.61 -4.65 6.26
CA LEU A 35 -10.07 -4.13 7.55
C LEU A 35 -8.89 -3.87 8.48
N ASP A 36 -7.96 -4.82 8.56
CA ASP A 36 -6.91 -4.84 9.58
C ASP A 36 -5.75 -3.86 9.26
N TYR A 37 -5.51 -3.57 7.98
CA TYR A 37 -4.30 -2.86 7.53
C TYR A 37 -4.57 -1.63 6.65
N ALA A 38 -5.82 -1.33 6.29
CA ALA A 38 -6.14 -0.22 5.39
C ALA A 38 -6.23 1.15 6.11
N ASP A 39 -6.33 1.15 7.43
CA ASP A 39 -6.35 2.33 8.31
C ASP A 39 -5.70 1.97 9.66
N TYR A 40 -4.37 1.86 9.67
CA TYR A 40 -3.59 1.39 10.80
C TYR A 40 -2.34 2.25 11.00
N GLY A 41 -2.07 2.63 12.25
CA GLY A 41 -0.88 3.39 12.61
C GLY A 41 -0.80 4.73 11.87
N CYS A 42 0.41 5.14 11.54
CA CYS A 42 0.69 6.43 10.92
C CYS A 42 0.89 6.37 9.41
N TYR A 43 1.14 5.18 8.86
CA TYR A 43 1.48 4.95 7.46
C TYR A 43 0.52 4.03 6.73
N CYS A 44 -0.08 3.03 7.39
CA CYS A 44 -0.97 2.11 6.68
C CYS A 44 -2.31 2.79 6.34
N GLY A 45 -2.42 3.35 5.13
CA GLY A 45 -3.60 4.05 4.66
C GLY A 45 -3.25 5.13 3.62
N VAL A 46 -4.13 6.11 3.45
CA VAL A 46 -3.86 7.24 2.53
C VAL A 46 -2.98 8.28 3.24
N GLY A 47 -1.74 8.44 2.79
CA GLY A 47 -0.84 9.47 3.29
C GLY A 47 0.42 8.88 3.90
N GLY A 48 0.67 9.14 5.19
CA GLY A 48 1.87 8.67 5.88
C GLY A 48 2.77 9.79 6.37
N SER A 49 2.96 9.92 7.69
CA SER A 49 3.90 10.89 8.26
C SER A 49 4.31 10.57 9.69
N GLY A 50 5.44 11.11 10.12
CA GLY A 50 5.93 10.98 11.49
C GLY A 50 6.73 9.69 11.71
N THR A 51 6.66 9.16 12.92
CA THR A 51 7.39 7.96 13.34
C THR A 51 6.46 6.75 13.37
N PRO A 52 6.81 5.62 12.73
CA PRO A 52 5.99 4.42 12.79
C PRO A 52 5.76 3.96 14.23
N VAL A 53 4.51 3.63 14.57
CA VAL A 53 4.13 3.28 15.94
C VAL A 53 4.51 1.85 16.34
N ASP A 54 4.70 0.96 15.36
CA ASP A 54 5.21 -0.39 15.56
C ASP A 54 5.85 -0.95 14.27
N ASP A 55 6.21 -2.24 14.30
CA ASP A 55 6.82 -2.94 13.16
C ASP A 55 5.85 -3.12 11.98
N LEU A 56 4.53 -3.19 12.22
CA LEU A 56 3.54 -3.30 11.16
C LEU A 56 3.41 -1.97 10.41
N ASP A 57 3.31 -0.87 11.16
CA ASP A 57 3.29 0.49 10.62
C ASP A 57 4.59 0.83 9.87
N ARG A 58 5.72 0.30 10.34
CA ARG A 58 7.01 0.40 9.62
C ARG A 58 6.98 -0.33 8.28
N CYS A 59 6.30 -1.48 8.18
CA CYS A 59 6.12 -2.16 6.90
C CYS A 59 5.39 -1.24 5.88
N CYS A 60 4.36 -0.52 6.34
CA CYS A 60 3.62 0.45 5.53
C CYS A 60 4.49 1.65 5.12
N GLN A 61 5.29 2.21 6.04
CA GLN A 61 6.25 3.26 5.69
C GLN A 61 7.21 2.83 4.57
N VAL A 62 7.71 1.60 4.62
CA VAL A 62 8.61 1.07 3.58
C VAL A 62 7.86 0.82 2.27
N HIS A 63 6.60 0.38 2.35
CA HIS A 63 5.73 0.17 1.18
C HIS A 63 5.43 1.50 0.47
N ASP A 64 5.09 2.56 1.20
CA ASP A 64 4.89 3.92 0.66
C ASP A 64 6.13 4.46 -0.04
N GLN A 65 7.31 4.23 0.54
CA GLN A 65 8.58 4.62 -0.10
C GLN A 65 8.81 3.82 -1.39
N CYS A 66 8.52 2.51 -1.37
CA CYS A 66 8.61 1.66 -2.54
C CYS A 66 7.70 2.17 -3.66
N TYR A 67 6.47 2.54 -3.34
CA TYR A 67 5.53 3.12 -4.30
C TYR A 67 5.97 4.50 -4.81
N THR A 68 6.57 5.32 -3.95
CA THR A 68 7.16 6.60 -4.36
C THR A 68 8.25 6.40 -5.40
N ASP A 69 9.10 5.40 -5.23
CA ASP A 69 10.14 5.06 -6.19
C ASP A 69 9.54 4.54 -7.51
N ALA A 70 8.42 3.81 -7.43
CA ALA A 70 7.66 3.32 -8.59
C ALA A 70 7.02 4.45 -9.42
N ILE A 71 6.85 5.66 -8.89
CA ILE A 71 6.34 6.82 -9.66
C ILE A 71 7.28 7.16 -10.81
N THR A 72 8.58 6.92 -10.67
CA THR A 72 9.58 7.13 -11.74
C THR A 72 9.32 6.27 -12.98
N CYS A 73 8.56 5.19 -12.81
CA CYS A 73 8.20 4.23 -13.82
C CYS A 73 7.03 4.70 -14.73
N TRP A 74 6.32 5.77 -14.37
CA TRP A 74 5.27 6.38 -15.19
C TRP A 74 5.37 7.91 -15.28
N PRO A 75 6.23 8.45 -16.17
CA PRO A 75 6.48 9.90 -16.28
C PRO A 75 5.28 10.76 -16.72
N SER A 76 4.21 10.14 -17.25
CA SER A 76 3.08 10.86 -17.85
C SER A 76 1.84 11.01 -16.96
N GLY A 77 1.88 10.56 -15.69
CA GLY A 77 0.77 10.76 -14.74
C GLY A 77 -0.54 10.04 -15.11
N TYR A 78 -0.54 9.27 -16.20
CA TYR A 78 -1.63 8.36 -16.54
C TYR A 78 -1.33 7.01 -15.93
N CYS A 79 -1.83 6.82 -14.72
CA CYS A 79 -1.99 5.50 -14.17
C CYS A 79 -2.95 4.73 -15.10
N ARG A 80 -2.38 3.88 -15.95
CA ARG A 80 -3.16 2.84 -16.60
C ARG A 80 -3.45 1.84 -15.49
N VAL A 81 -4.55 2.09 -14.78
CA VAL A 81 -5.15 1.12 -13.86
C VAL A 81 -5.28 -0.18 -14.64
N MET A 82 -4.37 -1.12 -14.39
CA MET A 82 -4.44 -2.44 -14.97
C MET A 82 -5.54 -3.18 -14.22
N LEU A 83 -6.77 -2.92 -14.65
CA LEU A 83 -8.00 -3.52 -14.15
C LEU A 83 -8.17 -4.95 -14.69
N GLU A 84 -7.09 -5.72 -14.74
CA GLU A 84 -7.13 -7.14 -15.08
C GLU A 84 -6.60 -7.94 -13.90
N LEU A 85 -7.53 -8.15 -12.97
CA LEU A 85 -7.43 -9.04 -11.84
C LEU A 85 -6.98 -10.44 -12.28
N PHE A 86 -6.23 -11.07 -11.39
CA PHE A 86 -6.08 -12.53 -11.20
C PHE A 86 -4.91 -13.26 -11.86
N ILE A 87 -4.19 -12.71 -12.85
CA ILE A 87 -3.20 -13.52 -13.62
C ILE A 87 -1.82 -12.86 -13.77
N PHE A 88 -1.65 -11.60 -13.35
CA PHE A 88 -0.42 -10.85 -13.66
C PHE A 88 0.68 -10.92 -12.59
N SER A 89 0.46 -11.61 -11.47
CA SER A 89 1.43 -11.59 -10.36
C SER A 89 2.78 -12.24 -10.71
N PHE A 90 2.83 -13.12 -11.72
CA PHE A 90 4.07 -13.76 -12.21
C PHE A 90 3.94 -14.14 -13.69
N SER A 91 3.42 -13.25 -14.52
CA SER A 91 3.41 -13.45 -15.97
C SER A 91 4.78 -13.07 -16.54
N ASP A 92 5.33 -13.90 -17.43
CA ASP A 92 6.58 -13.60 -18.17
C ASP A 92 6.47 -12.33 -19.04
N ASN A 93 5.27 -11.75 -19.16
CA ASN A 93 5.00 -10.53 -19.92
C ASN A 93 4.99 -9.26 -19.07
N ASN A 94 5.29 -9.35 -17.77
CA ASN A 94 5.33 -8.17 -16.90
C ASN A 94 6.46 -7.23 -17.35
N ASN A 95 6.15 -5.95 -17.51
CA ASN A 95 7.17 -4.94 -17.71
C ASN A 95 7.94 -4.67 -16.40
N GLU A 96 9.08 -3.98 -16.50
CA GLU A 96 9.95 -3.68 -15.36
C GLU A 96 9.20 -2.99 -14.20
N CYS A 97 8.25 -2.12 -14.52
CA CYS A 97 7.47 -1.37 -13.55
C CYS A 97 6.40 -2.23 -12.86
N GLU A 98 5.73 -3.11 -13.60
CA GLU A 98 4.80 -4.10 -13.06
C GLU A 98 5.52 -5.07 -12.11
N MET A 99 6.73 -5.52 -12.48
CA MET A 99 7.56 -6.34 -11.61
C MET A 99 8.02 -5.60 -10.36
N PHE A 100 8.36 -4.32 -10.48
CA PHE A 100 8.78 -3.50 -9.35
C PHE A 100 7.65 -3.33 -8.32
N ILE A 101 6.44 -2.99 -8.77
CA ILE A 101 5.26 -2.90 -7.89
C ILE A 101 4.95 -4.25 -7.24
N CYS A 102 5.01 -5.34 -8.01
CA CYS A 102 4.78 -6.68 -7.46
C CYS A 102 5.78 -7.02 -6.34
N GLU A 103 7.04 -6.63 -6.49
CA GLU A 103 8.05 -6.79 -5.45
C GLU A 103 7.80 -5.91 -4.21
N CYS A 104 7.25 -4.69 -4.39
CA CYS A 104 6.79 -3.87 -3.26
C CYS A 104 5.70 -4.60 -2.47
N ASP A 105 4.66 -5.09 -3.15
CA ASP A 105 3.53 -5.79 -2.51
C ASP A 105 3.95 -7.11 -1.85
N ARG A 106 4.82 -7.88 -2.51
CA ARG A 106 5.37 -9.13 -1.94
C ARG A 106 6.12 -8.86 -0.63
N LYS A 107 6.99 -7.85 -0.62
CA LYS A 107 7.76 -7.50 0.58
C LYS A 107 6.86 -6.97 1.70
N ALA A 108 5.85 -6.17 1.39
CA ALA A 108 4.88 -5.70 2.36
C ALA A 108 4.11 -6.87 2.98
N ALA A 109 3.58 -7.78 2.15
CA ALA A 109 2.88 -8.97 2.63
C ALA A 109 3.76 -9.85 3.54
N GLU A 110 5.01 -10.13 3.13
CA GLU A 110 5.97 -10.88 3.96
C GLU A 110 6.33 -10.19 5.26
N CYS A 111 6.33 -8.86 5.28
CA CYS A 111 6.57 -8.04 6.46
C CYS A 111 5.36 -8.13 7.41
N PHE A 112 4.14 -7.94 6.89
CA PHE A 112 2.91 -8.05 7.67
C PHE A 112 2.77 -9.44 8.31
N ALA A 113 3.14 -10.51 7.61
CA ALA A 113 3.12 -11.87 8.14
C ALA A 113 4.06 -12.12 9.34
N ARG A 114 5.03 -11.23 9.58
CA ARG A 114 6.00 -11.31 10.69
C ARG A 114 5.76 -10.26 11.77
N SER A 115 4.97 -9.23 11.46
CA SER A 115 4.69 -8.13 12.37
C SER A 115 3.40 -8.41 13.14
N PRO A 116 3.40 -8.29 14.48
CA PRO A 116 2.18 -8.44 15.26
C PRO A 116 1.22 -7.29 14.96
N TRP A 117 -0.07 -7.61 14.87
CA TRP A 117 -1.12 -6.60 14.77
C TRP A 117 -1.56 -6.14 16.17
N ASN A 118 -1.62 -4.83 16.37
CA ASN A 118 -2.07 -4.21 17.62
C ASN A 118 -3.42 -3.49 17.43
N PRO A 119 -4.52 -3.94 18.08
CA PRO A 119 -5.82 -3.28 17.97
C PRO A 119 -5.82 -1.81 18.42
N GLU A 120 -4.89 -1.39 19.29
CA GLU A 120 -4.82 0.00 19.75
C GLU A 120 -4.35 0.98 18.66
N HIS A 121 -3.74 0.48 17.59
CA HIS A 121 -3.25 1.27 16.47
C HIS A 121 -4.21 1.26 15.27
N GLU A 122 -5.33 0.55 15.37
CA GLU A 122 -6.41 0.60 14.38
C GLU A 122 -7.06 2.00 14.38
N HIS A 123 -7.20 2.63 13.21
CA HIS A 123 -7.74 3.98 13.05
C HIS A 123 -7.02 5.04 13.93
N LEU A 124 -5.69 4.92 14.06
CA LEU A 124 -4.90 5.81 14.91
C LEU A 124 -5.04 7.27 14.43
N PRO A 125 -5.45 8.21 15.32
CA PRO A 125 -5.56 9.61 14.95
C PRO A 125 -4.23 10.22 14.49
N SER A 126 -4.25 10.97 13.38
CA SER A 126 -3.03 11.52 12.78
C SER A 126 -2.27 12.51 13.67
N ASP A 127 -2.91 13.07 14.70
CA ASP A 127 -2.25 13.95 15.68
C ASP A 127 -1.35 13.18 16.67
N GLN A 128 -1.46 11.84 16.71
CA GLN A 128 -0.58 10.95 17.46
C GLN A 128 0.65 10.52 16.65
N CYS A 129 0.70 10.85 15.36
CA CYS A 129 1.82 10.60 14.48
C CYS A 129 2.83 11.74 14.57
N GLN A 130 3.90 11.54 15.36
CA GLN A 130 4.93 12.53 15.68
C GLN A 130 6.04 12.61 14.64
#